data_AF-A0A846QGG4-F1
#
_entry.id   AF-A0A846QGG4-F1
#
_cell.length_a   1.000
_cell.length_b   1.000
_cell.length_c   1.000
_cell.angle_alpha   90.00
_cell.angle_beta   90.00
_cell.angle_gamma   90.00
#
_symmetry.space_group_name_H-M   'P 1'
#
loop_
_entity.id
_entity.type
_entity.pdbx_description
1 polymer ?
#
loop_
_entity_poly.entity_id
_entity_poly.type
_entity_poly.pdbx_seq_one_letter_code
_entity_poly.pdbx_strand_id
1 'polypeptide(L)'
;MKSALINISGHPLNIEAKTKLEEDYDYLQEIFFKLIDFSEDLDGQFKEITKQIDIPLDGTVSITLILPSHSTFASLLMVYLSGLLGRMPNLCLLQPDEGGAYFPSQTFTINCDKLKFAGRVFRQSVIKAC
;
A
#
# COMPACT_ATOMS: atom_id res chain seq x y z
N MET A 1 -19.67 1.99 -2.91
CA MET A 1 -18.69 0.95 -3.30
C MET A 1 -17.96 0.58 -2.05
N LYS A 2 -17.84 -0.72 -1.71
CA LYS A 2 -17.17 -1.13 -0.47
C LYS A 2 -15.70 -0.71 -0.51
N SER A 3 -15.18 -0.16 0.59
CA SER A 3 -13.78 0.24 0.75
C SER A 3 -13.10 -0.62 1.81
N ALA A 4 -11.83 -0.95 1.58
CA ALA A 4 -11.02 -1.68 2.52
C ALA A 4 -9.65 -1.03 2.69
N LEU A 5 -9.19 -0.98 3.93
CA LEU A 5 -7.83 -0.63 4.28
C LEU A 5 -7.10 -1.89 4.72
N ILE A 6 -5.98 -2.16 4.05
CA ILE A 6 -5.09 -3.27 4.42
C ILE A 6 -3.78 -2.68 4.92
N ASN A 7 -3.49 -2.88 6.20
CA ASN A 7 -2.23 -2.52 6.81
C ASN A 7 -1.22 -3.65 6.62
N ILE A 8 -0.24 -3.43 5.74
CA ILE A 8 0.89 -4.35 5.48
C ILE A 8 2.19 -3.66 5.92
N SER A 9 2.13 -2.75 6.90
CA SER A 9 3.33 -2.05 7.38
C SER A 9 4.29 -2.96 8.17
N GLY A 10 3.79 -4.11 8.63
CA GLY A 10 4.50 -4.99 9.57
C GLY A 10 4.35 -4.56 11.02
N HIS A 11 3.61 -3.48 11.29
CA HIS A 11 3.37 -2.95 12.64
C HIS A 11 1.87 -2.82 12.92
N PRO A 12 1.41 -3.17 14.13
CA PRO A 12 0.02 -2.97 14.51
C PRO A 12 -0.30 -1.48 14.55
N LEU A 13 -1.50 -1.11 14.12
CA LEU A 13 -2.02 0.24 14.32
C LEU A 13 -2.27 0.47 15.80
N ASN A 14 -2.03 1.69 16.27
CA ASN A 14 -2.50 2.06 17.60
C ASN A 14 -4.03 2.11 17.62
N ILE A 15 -4.61 2.00 18.81
CA ILE A 15 -6.07 1.90 18.98
C ILE A 15 -6.77 3.15 18.42
N GLU A 16 -6.22 4.34 18.65
CA GLU A 16 -6.84 5.60 18.22
C GLU A 16 -6.89 5.75 16.70
N ALA A 17 -5.80 5.44 15.99
CA ALA A 17 -5.74 5.44 14.54
C ALA A 17 -6.64 4.36 13.95
N LYS A 18 -6.69 3.18 14.59
CA LYS A 18 -7.58 2.09 14.19
C LYS A 18 -9.04 2.54 14.25
N THR A 19 -9.49 3.11 15.36
CA THR A 19 -10.86 3.64 15.51
C THR A 19 -11.18 4.65 14.42
N LYS A 20 -10.28 5.60 14.17
CA LYS A 20 -10.47 6.62 13.12
C LYS A 20 -10.56 6.00 11.71
N LEU A 21 -9.73 5.01 11.42
CA LEU A 21 -9.75 4.32 10.14
C LEU A 21 -10.98 3.43 9.97
N GLU A 22 -11.49 2.83 11.04
CA GLU A 22 -12.73 2.06 11.01
C GLU A 22 -13.98 2.94 10.73
N GLU A 23 -13.90 4.26 10.95
CA GLU A 23 -14.93 5.22 10.52
C GLU A 23 -14.89 5.50 9.00
N ASP A 24 -13.70 5.44 8.39
CA ASP A 24 -13.47 5.78 6.97
C ASP A 24 -13.59 4.58 6.01
N TYR A 25 -13.46 3.35 6.53
CA TYR A 25 -13.38 2.12 5.74
C TYR A 25 -14.37 1.05 6.21
N ASP A 26 -15.04 0.38 5.27
CA ASP A 26 -15.95 -0.73 5.60
C ASP A 26 -15.21 -1.94 6.18
N TYR A 27 -13.93 -2.10 5.82
CA TYR A 27 -13.07 -3.17 6.28
C TYR A 27 -11.68 -2.63 6.63
N LEU A 28 -11.19 -3.00 7.81
CA LEU A 28 -9.82 -2.77 8.22
C LEU A 28 -9.18 -4.12 8.53
N GLN A 29 -8.06 -4.40 7.87
CA GLN A 29 -7.31 -5.64 8.06
C GLN A 29 -5.84 -5.35 8.30
N GLU A 30 -5.25 -6.03 9.27
CA GLU A 30 -3.82 -5.93 9.59
C GLU A 30 -3.14 -7.25 9.21
N ILE A 31 -2.12 -7.18 8.36
CA ILE A 31 -1.37 -8.32 7.85
C ILE A 31 0.04 -8.27 8.42
N PHE A 32 0.42 -9.37 9.05
CA PHE A 32 1.74 -9.55 9.63
C PHE A 32 2.52 -10.58 8.81
N PHE A 33 3.75 -10.23 8.46
CA PHE A 33 4.65 -11.08 7.70
C PHE A 33 6.03 -11.07 8.36
N LYS A 34 6.80 -12.12 8.12
CA LYS A 34 8.19 -12.21 8.59
C LYS A 34 9.05 -11.17 7.87
N LEU A 35 10.24 -10.89 8.40
CA LEU A 35 11.23 -10.06 7.71
C LEU A 35 11.43 -10.58 6.28
N ILE A 36 11.39 -9.67 5.31
CA ILE A 36 11.55 -10.01 3.89
C ILE A 36 13.02 -10.28 3.60
N ASP A 37 13.25 -11.40 2.93
CA ASP A 37 14.57 -11.77 2.43
C ASP A 37 14.58 -11.68 0.89
N PHE A 38 15.36 -10.74 0.35
CA PHE A 38 15.54 -10.57 -1.08
C PHE A 38 16.42 -11.64 -1.74
N SER A 39 17.08 -12.49 -0.94
CA SER A 39 17.84 -13.64 -1.41
C SER A 39 17.00 -14.91 -1.56
N GLU A 40 15.78 -14.91 -1.01
CA GLU A 40 14.82 -16.01 -1.10
C GLU A 40 13.78 -15.79 -2.22
N ASP A 41 12.85 -16.75 -2.36
CA ASP A 41 11.75 -16.67 -3.33
C ASP A 41 10.76 -15.57 -2.95
N LEU A 42 10.84 -14.43 -3.65
CA LEU A 42 9.95 -13.28 -3.46
C LEU A 42 8.50 -13.59 -3.84
N ASP A 43 8.25 -14.44 -4.85
CA ASP A 43 6.89 -14.78 -5.27
C ASP A 43 6.18 -15.59 -4.18
N GLY A 44 6.90 -16.55 -3.57
CA GLY A 44 6.45 -17.26 -2.36
C GLY A 44 6.08 -16.31 -1.22
N GLN A 45 6.95 -15.35 -0.91
CA GLN A 45 6.71 -14.36 0.15
C GLN A 45 5.48 -13.47 -0.15
N PHE A 46 5.31 -13.00 -1.39
CA PHE A 46 4.11 -12.23 -1.77
C PHE A 46 2.83 -13.06 -1.73
N LYS A 47 2.89 -14.33 -2.13
CA LYS A 47 1.76 -15.26 -2.02
C LYS A 47 1.35 -15.48 -0.57
N GLU A 48 2.30 -15.59 0.36
CA GLU A 48 1.99 -15.68 1.79
C GLU A 48 1.27 -14.45 2.32
N ILE A 49 1.70 -13.24 1.92
CA ILE A 49 1.02 -11.99 2.30
C ILE A 49 -0.40 -11.95 1.74
N THR A 50 -0.56 -12.24 0.45
CA THR A 50 -1.87 -12.14 -0.21
C THR A 50 -2.87 -13.19 0.27
N LYS A 51 -2.42 -14.38 0.69
CA LYS A 51 -3.28 -15.40 1.30
C LYS A 51 -3.89 -14.96 2.63
N GLN A 52 -3.30 -13.98 3.30
CA GLN A 52 -3.85 -13.43 4.54
C GLN A 52 -4.95 -12.40 4.25
N ILE A 53 -5.10 -11.89 3.02
CA ILE A 53 -6.13 -10.89 2.71
C ILE A 53 -7.50 -11.57 2.65
N ASP A 54 -8.42 -11.17 3.53
CA ASP A 54 -9.74 -11.83 3.68
C ASP A 54 -10.79 -11.32 2.69
N ILE A 55 -10.45 -10.30 1.90
CA ILE A 55 -11.34 -9.70 0.91
C ILE A 55 -10.97 -10.13 -0.52
N PRO A 56 -11.95 -10.19 -1.44
CA PRO A 56 -11.66 -10.46 -2.84
C PRO A 56 -10.73 -9.41 -3.46
N LEU A 57 -9.68 -9.88 -4.12
CA LEU A 57 -8.75 -9.05 -4.92
C LEU A 57 -9.18 -8.97 -6.40
N ASP A 58 -10.49 -8.96 -6.67
CA ASP A 58 -11.08 -8.98 -8.02
C ASP A 58 -11.53 -7.58 -8.52
N GLY A 59 -11.27 -6.54 -7.73
CA GLY A 59 -11.64 -5.16 -8.05
C GLY A 59 -13.05 -4.75 -7.61
N THR A 60 -13.85 -5.66 -7.03
CA THR A 60 -15.18 -5.34 -6.47
C THR A 60 -15.09 -4.43 -5.23
N VAL A 61 -13.99 -4.53 -4.49
CA VAL A 61 -13.68 -3.69 -3.32
C VAL A 61 -12.59 -2.67 -3.67
N SER A 62 -12.77 -1.43 -3.24
CA SER A 62 -11.74 -0.40 -3.33
C SER A 62 -10.69 -0.64 -2.26
N ILE A 63 -9.46 -0.97 -2.65
CA ILE A 63 -8.38 -1.28 -1.71
C ILE A 63 -7.48 -0.06 -1.53
N THR A 64 -7.26 0.30 -0.27
CA THR A 64 -6.22 1.22 0.18
C THR A 64 -5.19 0.45 1.00
N LEU A 65 -3.91 0.71 0.77
CA LEU A 65 -2.81 0.03 1.44
C LEU A 65 -2.06 0.99 2.36
N ILE A 66 -1.69 0.51 3.54
CA ILE A 66 -0.56 1.06 4.30
C ILE A 66 0.62 0.12 4.03
N LEU A 67 1.62 0.63 3.33
CA LEU A 67 2.78 -0.14 2.91
C LEU A 67 3.88 -0.16 3.98
N PRO A 68 4.78 -1.16 3.93
CA PRO A 68 5.94 -1.22 4.81
C PRO A 68 6.96 -0.14 4.48
N SER A 69 7.75 0.25 5.47
CA SER A 69 8.77 1.32 5.33
C SER A 69 9.92 0.97 4.39
N HIS A 70 10.12 -0.32 4.08
CA HIS A 70 11.19 -0.76 3.18
C HIS A 70 10.83 -0.46 1.72
N SER A 71 11.36 0.65 1.18
CA SER A 71 10.95 1.24 -0.10
C SER A 71 10.95 0.27 -1.29
N THR A 72 11.99 -0.57 -1.44
CA THR A 72 12.06 -1.56 -2.52
C THR A 72 10.97 -2.62 -2.39
N PHE A 73 10.74 -3.11 -1.18
CA PHE A 73 9.77 -4.17 -0.92
C PHE A 73 8.35 -3.63 -1.12
N ALA A 74 8.06 -2.47 -0.54
CA ALA A 74 6.81 -1.75 -0.74
C ALA A 74 6.52 -1.56 -2.24
N SER A 75 7.51 -1.16 -3.02
CA SER A 75 7.36 -0.96 -4.47
C SER A 75 7.04 -2.27 -5.20
N LEU A 76 7.73 -3.37 -4.89
CA LEU A 76 7.48 -4.66 -5.52
C LEU A 76 6.11 -5.23 -5.14
N LEU A 77 5.76 -5.16 -3.85
CA LEU A 77 4.45 -5.60 -3.35
C LEU A 77 3.32 -4.81 -3.99
N MET A 78 3.48 -3.50 -4.12
CA MET A 78 2.54 -2.59 -4.77
C MET A 78 2.33 -3.00 -6.24
N VAL A 79 3.40 -3.27 -6.99
CA VAL A 79 3.30 -3.77 -8.37
C VAL A 79 2.60 -5.13 -8.42
N TYR A 80 2.97 -6.07 -7.56
CA TYR A 80 2.36 -7.41 -7.50
C TYR A 80 0.85 -7.34 -7.23
N LEU A 81 0.43 -6.59 -6.20
CA LEU A 81 -0.98 -6.38 -5.86
C LEU A 81 -1.74 -5.68 -6.98
N SER A 82 -1.11 -4.72 -7.68
CA SER A 82 -1.74 -4.05 -8.82
C SER A 82 -2.04 -5.01 -9.97
N GLY A 83 -1.18 -6.02 -10.18
CA GLY A 83 -1.38 -7.07 -11.17
C GLY A 83 -2.57 -7.96 -10.82
N LEU A 84 -2.69 -8.37 -9.55
CA LEU A 84 -3.83 -9.16 -9.07
C LEU A 84 -5.15 -8.39 -9.16
N LEU A 85 -5.15 -7.11 -8.76
CA LEU A 85 -6.34 -6.26 -8.73
C LEU A 85 -6.77 -5.77 -10.12
N GLY A 86 -5.91 -5.88 -11.13
CA GLY A 86 -6.11 -5.27 -12.44
C GLY A 86 -6.09 -3.72 -12.44
N ARG A 87 -5.73 -3.10 -11.31
CA ARG A 87 -5.64 -1.64 -11.12
C ARG A 87 -4.69 -1.31 -9.98
N MET A 88 -4.25 -0.05 -9.91
CA MET A 88 -3.49 0.43 -8.76
C MET A 88 -4.41 0.63 -7.55
N PRO A 89 -4.15 0.00 -6.39
CA PRO A 89 -4.79 0.38 -5.14
C PRO A 89 -4.36 1.79 -4.70
N ASN A 90 -5.14 2.36 -3.78
CA ASN A 90 -4.81 3.62 -3.13
C ASN A 90 -3.73 3.39 -2.06
N LEU A 91 -3.07 4.47 -1.64
CA LEU A 91 -2.11 4.44 -0.54
C LEU A 91 -2.59 5.32 0.61
N CYS A 92 -2.51 4.83 1.85
CA CYS A 92 -2.68 5.63 3.04
C CYS A 92 -1.31 5.78 3.71
N LEU A 93 -0.86 7.03 3.86
CA LEU A 93 0.35 7.35 4.62
C LEU A 93 -0.05 7.68 6.06
N LEU A 94 0.74 7.13 6.98
CA LEU A 94 0.66 7.47 8.39
C LEU A 94 1.70 8.53 8.75
N GLN A 95 1.35 9.43 9.66
CA GLN A 95 2.26 10.43 10.21
C GLN A 95 2.20 10.38 11.74
N PRO A 96 3.34 10.49 12.43
CA PRO A 96 3.34 10.60 13.89
C PRO A 96 2.72 11.92 14.33
N ASP A 97 1.95 11.88 15.41
CA ASP A 97 1.54 13.06 16.16
C ASP A 97 2.64 13.50 17.16
N GLU A 98 2.33 14.50 17.98
CA GLU A 98 3.24 15.01 19.02
C GLU A 98 3.54 13.96 20.11
N GLY A 99 2.69 12.95 20.27
CA GLY A 99 2.86 11.81 21.18
C GLY A 99 3.59 10.62 20.58
N GLY A 100 3.97 10.67 19.30
CA GLY A 100 4.60 9.56 18.57
C GLY A 100 3.61 8.48 18.06
N ALA A 101 2.31 8.72 18.21
CA ALA A 101 1.25 7.88 17.68
C ALA A 101 1.06 8.14 16.19
N TYR A 102 1.03 7.07 15.38
CA TYR A 102 0.90 7.18 13.93
C TYR A 102 -0.56 7.25 13.51
N PHE A 103 -0.95 8.35 12.87
CA PHE A 103 -2.31 8.58 12.39
C PHE A 103 -2.37 8.69 10.87
N PRO A 104 -3.52 8.38 10.24
CA PRO A 104 -3.74 8.64 8.82
C PRO A 104 -3.54 10.12 8.52
N SER A 105 -2.57 10.41 7.66
CA SER A 105 -2.23 11.78 7.26
C SER A 105 -2.77 12.09 5.88
N GLN A 106 -2.55 11.19 4.92
CA GLN A 106 -2.96 11.40 3.55
C GLN A 106 -3.28 10.11 2.83
N THR A 107 -4.37 10.12 2.06
CA THR A 107 -4.74 9.05 1.13
C THR A 107 -4.48 9.49 -0.30
N PHE A 108 -3.70 8.72 -1.03
CA PHE A 108 -3.36 8.95 -2.42
C PHE A 108 -4.12 7.99 -3.32
N THR A 109 -4.96 8.55 -4.19
CA THR A 109 -5.52 7.82 -5.32
C THR A 109 -4.50 7.84 -6.46
N ILE A 110 -3.95 6.67 -6.78
CA ILE A 110 -2.97 6.56 -7.86
C ILE A 110 -3.70 6.59 -9.21
N ASN A 111 -3.58 7.73 -9.90
CA ASN A 111 -4.02 7.85 -11.29
C ASN A 111 -2.88 7.45 -12.24
N CYS A 112 -3.04 6.31 -12.92
CA CYS A 112 -2.04 5.76 -13.83
C CYS A 112 -1.64 6.71 -14.96
N ASP A 113 -2.56 7.55 -15.46
CA ASP A 113 -2.26 8.49 -16.55
C ASP A 113 -1.40 9.65 -16.05
N LYS A 114 -1.70 10.16 -14.84
CA LYS A 114 -0.85 11.15 -14.17
C LYS A 114 0.53 10.58 -13.88
N LEU A 115 0.62 9.32 -13.43
CA LEU A 115 1.89 8.65 -13.16
C LEU A 115 2.73 8.50 -14.45
N LYS A 116 2.13 8.02 -15.54
CA LYS A 116 2.78 7.92 -16.85
C LYS A 116 3.22 9.28 -17.37
N PHE A 117 2.41 10.32 -17.17
CA PHE A 117 2.78 11.69 -17.54
C PHE A 117 3.97 12.19 -16.73
N ALA A 118 3.95 12.06 -15.40
CA ALA A 118 5.05 12.44 -14.53
C ALA A 118 6.36 11.71 -14.91
N GLY A 119 6.29 10.41 -15.20
CA GLY A 119 7.44 9.63 -15.67
C GLY A 119 7.99 10.14 -17.01
N ARG A 120 7.12 10.52 -17.96
CA ARG A 120 7.55 11.14 -19.23
C ARG A 120 8.26 12.47 -19.01
N VAL A 121 7.71 13.34 -18.14
CA VAL A 121 8.32 14.64 -17.81
C VAL A 121 9.68 14.44 -17.16
N PHE A 122 9.78 13.56 -16.16
CA PHE A 122 11.04 13.26 -15.48
C PHE A 122 12.10 12.69 -16.45
N ARG A 123 11.71 11.74 -17.31
CA ARG A 123 12.62 11.22 -18.34
C ARG A 123 13.15 12.33 -19.24
N GLN A 124 12.29 13.26 -19.65
CA GLN A 124 12.70 14.40 -20.48
C GLN A 124 13.66 15.33 -19.74
N SER A 125 13.45 15.60 -18.44
CA SER A 125 14.35 16.46 -17.67
C SER A 125 15.72 15.82 -17.47
N VAL A 126 15.77 14.50 -17.26
CA VAL A 126 17.05 13.77 -17.09
C VAL A 126 17.81 13.66 -18.41
N ILE A 127 17.13 13.29 -19.50
CA ILE A 127 17.80 13.14 -20.81
C ILE A 127 18.27 14.49 -21.36
N LYS A 128 17.54 15.59 -21.13
CA LYS A 128 17.97 16.94 -21.55
C LYS A 128 19.09 17.52 -20.68
N ALA A 129 19.34 16.97 -19.50
CA ALA A 129 20.43 17.38 -18.61
C ALA A 129 21.75 16.64 -18.90
N CYS A 130 21.73 15.67 -19.82
CA CYS A 130 22.90 15.01 -20.39
C CYS A 130 23.21 15.60 -21.78
#